data_AF-A0AAP0GPD3-F1
#
_entry.id   AF-A0AAP0GPD3-F1
#
_cell.length_a   1.000
_cell.length_b   1.000
_cell.length_c   1.000
_cell.angle_alpha   90.00
_cell.angle_beta   90.00
_cell.angle_gamma   90.00
#
_symmetry.space_group_name_H-M   'P 1'
#
loop_
_entity.id
_entity.type
_entity.pdbx_description
1 polymer ?
#
loop_
_entity_poly.entity_id
_entity_poly.type
_entity_poly.pdbx_seq_one_letter_code
_entity_poly.pdbx_strand_id
1 'polypeptide(L)'
;MISDRFLRLNQVHYFGTLVEGLVEMVDEFSKQLHRSDKFDENFLVEEMRVLKEANGIQLPNFLPHYVFLYLLQRRVGSVSDMPINFVNKVWGYLEGICVKVLIEHCGNHRQLLSSMRKAAQSVMSKMKDKFLKRASEMIEMEKITYYTCDPNFVVSWNQLKTSHYDRLSQAITNRTQVVNMKDYGYVKVSHLFSEPAGVSDQAFDLKMRMAAYWKIVLKRMIFRSSYYTPYFVNIH
;
A
#
# COMPACT_ATOMS: atom_id res chain seq x y z
N MET A 1 -28.16 -4.21 40.28
CA MET A 1 -28.55 -4.66 38.93
C MET A 1 -28.55 -3.58 37.84
N ILE A 2 -28.72 -2.28 38.16
CA ILE A 2 -28.72 -1.20 37.14
C ILE A 2 -27.30 -0.85 36.63
N SER A 3 -26.29 -0.88 37.52
CA SER A 3 -24.88 -0.61 37.16
C SER A 3 -24.33 -1.57 36.10
N ASP A 4 -24.79 -2.82 36.10
CA ASP A 4 -24.26 -3.90 35.27
C ASP A 4 -24.89 -3.92 33.85
N ARG A 5 -26.06 -3.29 33.68
CA ARG A 5 -26.61 -2.98 32.33
C ARG A 5 -26.01 -1.70 31.76
N PHE A 6 -25.74 -0.70 32.61
CA PHE A 6 -25.13 0.56 32.18
C PHE A 6 -23.67 0.38 31.73
N LEU A 7 -22.89 -0.43 32.47
CA LEU A 7 -21.53 -0.83 32.07
C LEU A 7 -21.51 -1.62 30.75
N ARG A 8 -22.48 -2.52 30.53
CA ARG A 8 -22.61 -3.26 29.28
C ARG A 8 -23.03 -2.38 28.10
N LEU A 9 -23.93 -1.42 28.30
CA LEU A 9 -24.34 -0.47 27.26
C LEU A 9 -23.17 0.46 26.87
N ASN A 10 -22.41 0.96 27.85
CA ASN A 10 -21.22 1.77 27.57
C ASN A 10 -20.11 0.95 26.90
N GLN A 11 -19.88 -0.30 27.31
CA GLN A 11 -18.94 -1.20 26.61
C GLN A 11 -19.33 -1.43 25.14
N VAL A 12 -20.62 -1.69 24.87
CA VAL A 12 -21.12 -1.89 23.50
C VAL A 12 -21.00 -0.59 22.68
N HIS A 13 -21.24 0.57 23.30
CA HIS A 13 -21.07 1.87 22.65
C HIS A 13 -19.60 2.17 22.32
N TYR A 14 -18.69 2.04 23.29
CA TYR A 14 -17.25 2.23 23.08
C TYR A 14 -16.68 1.26 22.03
N PHE A 15 -17.14 0.01 22.04
CA PHE A 15 -16.74 -0.98 21.06
C PHE A 15 -17.23 -0.62 19.65
N GLY A 16 -18.50 -0.18 19.52
CA GLY A 16 -19.05 0.28 18.25
C GLY A 16 -18.27 1.47 17.68
N THR A 17 -18.07 2.52 18.48
CA THR A 17 -17.33 3.72 18.07
C THR A 17 -15.86 3.40 17.72
N LEU A 18 -15.22 2.50 18.47
CA LEU A 18 -13.85 2.05 18.19
C LEU A 18 -13.76 1.35 16.84
N VAL A 19 -14.67 0.42 16.54
CA VAL A 19 -14.68 -0.31 15.27
C VAL A 19 -14.94 0.63 14.10
N GLU A 20 -15.92 1.54 14.23
CA GLU A 20 -16.21 2.54 13.20
C GLU A 20 -14.98 3.41 12.89
N GLY A 21 -14.31 3.94 13.92
CA GLY A 21 -13.11 4.76 13.73
C GLY A 21 -11.94 4.00 13.09
N LEU A 22 -11.79 2.71 13.39
CA LEU A 22 -10.77 1.86 12.76
C LEU A 22 -11.08 1.62 11.27
N VAL A 23 -12.36 1.35 10.94
CA VAL A 23 -12.80 1.16 9.55
C VAL A 23 -12.53 2.41 8.72
N GLU A 24 -12.86 3.60 9.24
CA GLU A 24 -12.58 4.87 8.57
C GLU A 24 -11.08 5.10 8.33
N MET A 25 -10.23 4.75 9.30
CA MET A 25 -8.77 4.86 9.14
C MET A 25 -8.23 3.89 8.07
N VAL A 26 -8.77 2.68 7.96
CA VAL A 26 -8.39 1.72 6.91
C VAL A 26 -8.84 2.21 5.54
N ASP A 27 -10.05 2.75 5.42
CA ASP A 27 -10.54 3.32 4.16
C ASP A 27 -9.69 4.52 3.71
N GLU A 28 -9.37 5.42 4.63
CA GLU A 28 -8.48 6.55 4.34
C GLU A 28 -7.07 6.09 3.96
N PHE A 29 -6.53 5.08 4.64
CA PHE A 29 -5.23 4.49 4.28
C PHE A 29 -5.26 3.89 2.86
N SER A 30 -6.32 3.15 2.52
CA SER A 30 -6.54 2.62 1.17
C SER A 30 -6.53 3.73 0.12
N LYS A 31 -7.28 4.82 0.35
CA LYS A 31 -7.32 5.98 -0.53
C LYS A 31 -5.96 6.65 -0.69
N GLN A 32 -5.21 6.82 0.40
CA GLN A 32 -3.86 7.39 0.36
C GLN A 32 -2.89 6.54 -0.45
N LEU A 33 -2.93 5.22 -0.23
CA LEU A 33 -2.08 4.27 -0.93
C LEU A 33 -2.39 4.27 -2.44
N HIS A 34 -3.67 4.31 -2.82
CA HIS A 34 -4.06 4.43 -4.23
C HIS A 34 -3.67 5.78 -4.87
N ARG A 35 -3.74 6.90 -4.12
CA ARG A 35 -3.32 8.23 -4.60
C ARG A 35 -1.80 8.37 -4.74
N SER A 36 -1.03 7.56 -4.03
CA SER A 36 0.43 7.54 -4.13
C SER A 36 0.92 7.01 -5.48
N ASP A 37 0.02 6.35 -6.22
CA ASP A 37 0.32 5.78 -7.51
C ASP A 37 0.35 6.86 -8.60
N LYS A 38 1.45 7.61 -8.65
CA LYS A 38 1.69 8.65 -9.65
C LYS A 38 2.54 8.09 -10.77
N PHE A 39 2.11 8.35 -11.99
CA PHE A 39 2.87 8.03 -13.19
C PHE A 39 3.64 9.27 -13.66
N ASP A 40 4.85 9.05 -14.17
CA ASP A 40 5.60 10.09 -14.87
C ASP A 40 4.84 10.49 -16.15
N GLU A 41 4.83 11.78 -16.44
CA GLU A 41 4.31 12.32 -17.70
C GLU A 41 5.08 11.75 -18.90
N ASN A 42 6.37 11.43 -18.73
CA ASN A 42 7.19 10.77 -19.73
C ASN A 42 7.04 9.25 -19.64
N PHE A 43 6.21 8.70 -20.51
CA PHE A 43 5.86 7.29 -20.52
C PHE A 43 7.05 6.39 -20.83
N LEU A 44 7.22 5.25 -20.16
CA LEU A 44 8.29 4.23 -20.40
C LEU A 44 9.75 4.67 -20.16
N VAL A 45 10.04 5.94 -19.85
CA VAL A 45 11.43 6.41 -19.72
C VAL A 45 12.20 5.65 -18.64
N GLU A 46 11.59 5.45 -17.47
CA GLU A 46 12.22 4.71 -16.38
C GLU A 46 12.44 3.24 -16.75
N GLU A 47 11.41 2.59 -17.31
CA GLU A 47 11.47 1.19 -17.72
C GLU A 47 12.56 0.97 -18.78
N MET A 48 12.65 1.85 -19.77
CA MET A 48 13.68 1.81 -20.80
C MET A 48 15.07 2.03 -20.25
N ARG A 49 15.24 2.99 -19.33
CA ARG A 49 16.54 3.27 -18.69
C ARG A 49 17.08 2.02 -18.00
N VAL A 50 16.26 1.40 -17.15
CA VAL A 50 16.68 0.20 -16.39
C VAL A 50 16.92 -0.98 -17.33
N LEU A 51 16.13 -1.16 -18.39
CA LEU A 51 16.37 -2.20 -19.40
C LEU A 51 17.70 -2.02 -20.15
N LYS A 52 18.08 -0.78 -20.47
CA LYS A 52 19.37 -0.44 -21.11
C LYS A 52 20.54 -0.73 -20.18
N GLU A 53 20.47 -0.27 -18.92
CA GLU A 53 21.49 -0.52 -17.89
C GLU A 53 21.70 -2.02 -17.64
N ALA A 54 20.63 -2.80 -17.78
CA ALA A 54 20.59 -4.23 -17.55
C ALA A 54 21.16 -5.10 -18.70
N ASN A 55 21.55 -4.51 -19.82
CA ASN A 55 21.73 -5.23 -21.08
C ASN A 55 20.50 -6.12 -21.45
N GLY A 56 19.31 -5.77 -20.94
CA GLY A 56 18.08 -6.58 -21.08
C GLY A 56 17.51 -6.61 -22.50
N ILE A 57 18.08 -5.79 -23.39
CA ILE A 57 17.62 -5.56 -24.77
C ILE A 57 18.03 -6.69 -25.73
N GLN A 58 18.71 -7.74 -25.26
CA GLN A 58 19.31 -8.74 -26.14
C GLN A 58 18.33 -9.76 -26.74
N LEU A 59 17.16 -10.03 -26.11
CA LEU A 59 16.23 -11.07 -26.58
C LEU A 59 14.74 -10.64 -26.51
N PRO A 60 13.95 -10.83 -27.60
CA PRO A 60 12.51 -10.62 -27.57
C PRO A 60 11.84 -11.41 -26.45
N ASN A 61 10.89 -10.79 -25.74
CA ASN A 61 10.14 -11.38 -24.62
C ASN A 61 10.95 -11.81 -23.38
N PHE A 62 12.25 -11.51 -23.33
CA PHE A 62 13.07 -11.76 -22.15
C PHE A 62 13.13 -10.50 -21.29
N LEU A 63 12.53 -10.56 -20.10
CA LEU A 63 12.67 -9.52 -19.08
C LEU A 63 13.53 -10.06 -17.94
N PRO A 64 14.73 -9.50 -17.71
CA PRO A 64 15.56 -9.96 -16.61
C PRO A 64 14.84 -9.76 -15.27
N HIS A 65 14.77 -10.82 -14.45
CA HIS A 65 14.08 -10.82 -13.16
C HIS A 65 14.48 -9.64 -12.26
N TYR A 66 15.77 -9.31 -12.24
CA TYR A 66 16.29 -8.23 -11.42
C TYR A 66 15.82 -6.84 -11.86
N VAL A 67 15.50 -6.62 -13.14
CA VAL A 67 14.97 -5.34 -13.65
C VAL A 67 13.61 -5.08 -13.02
N PHE A 68 12.75 -6.10 -13.02
CA PHE A 68 11.45 -6.03 -12.38
C PHE A 68 11.60 -5.79 -10.87
N LEU A 69 12.45 -6.58 -10.21
CA LEU A 69 12.65 -6.49 -8.76
C LEU A 69 13.18 -5.11 -8.35
N TYR A 70 14.12 -4.53 -9.10
CA TYR A 70 14.66 -3.20 -8.87
C TYR A 70 13.57 -2.12 -8.91
N LEU A 71 12.70 -2.14 -9.94
CA LEU A 71 11.59 -1.20 -10.05
C LEU A 71 10.57 -1.40 -8.92
N LEU A 72 10.28 -2.66 -8.56
CA LEU A 72 9.40 -2.99 -7.43
C LEU A 72 9.95 -2.41 -6.13
N GLN A 73 11.24 -2.60 -5.85
CA GLN A 73 11.91 -2.09 -4.65
C GLN A 73 11.81 -0.57 -4.55
N ARG A 74 12.04 0.15 -5.65
CA ARG A 74 11.90 1.60 -5.68
C ARG A 74 10.47 2.05 -5.41
N ARG A 75 9.48 1.39 -6.00
CA ARG A 75 8.07 1.72 -5.81
C ARG A 75 7.56 1.37 -4.40
N VAL A 76 7.98 0.25 -3.83
CA VAL A 76 7.71 -0.07 -2.42
C VAL A 76 8.40 0.93 -1.49
N GLY A 77 9.63 1.32 -1.82
CA GLY A 77 10.38 2.34 -1.10
C GLY A 77 9.66 3.68 -1.04
N SER A 78 9.06 4.13 -2.14
CA SER A 78 8.34 5.42 -2.19
C SER A 78 7.06 5.47 -1.35
N VAL A 79 6.49 4.32 -0.97
CA VAL A 79 5.31 4.23 -0.11
C VAL A 79 5.61 3.65 1.27
N SER A 80 6.88 3.42 1.60
CA SER A 80 7.29 2.71 2.82
C SER A 80 6.90 3.41 4.12
N ASP A 81 6.78 4.75 4.12
CA ASP A 81 6.33 5.50 5.29
C ASP A 81 4.83 5.33 5.56
N MET A 82 4.03 4.98 4.54
CA MET A 82 2.56 4.97 4.67
C MET A 82 2.06 3.91 5.67
N PRO A 83 2.49 2.63 5.64
CA PRO A 83 2.11 1.66 6.66
C PRO A 83 2.55 2.06 8.08
N ILE A 84 3.72 2.69 8.22
CA ILE A 84 4.23 3.18 9.50
C ILE A 84 3.33 4.28 10.07
N ASN A 85 2.99 5.25 9.22
CA ASN A 85 2.10 6.36 9.58
C ASN A 85 0.69 5.87 9.92
N PHE A 86 0.19 4.86 9.20
CA PHE A 86 -1.08 4.21 9.53
C PHE A 86 -1.07 3.61 10.94
N VAL A 87 -0.04 2.83 11.29
CA VAL A 87 0.11 2.25 12.63
C VAL A 87 0.14 3.34 13.70
N ASN A 88 0.90 4.42 13.47
CA ASN A 88 0.95 5.55 14.40
C ASN A 88 -0.42 6.22 14.59
N LYS A 89 -1.18 6.41 13.51
CA LYS A 89 -2.51 7.02 13.54
C LYS A 89 -3.51 6.17 14.33
N VAL A 90 -3.55 4.86 14.03
CA VAL A 90 -4.37 3.90 14.78
C VAL A 90 -4.00 3.91 16.26
N TRP A 91 -2.69 3.94 16.57
CA TRP A 91 -2.23 3.93 17.95
C TRP A 91 -2.64 5.18 18.72
N GLY A 92 -2.50 6.37 18.12
CA GLY A 92 -2.94 7.62 18.74
C GLY A 92 -4.44 7.65 19.03
N TYR A 93 -5.25 7.07 18.14
CA TYR A 93 -6.69 6.90 18.36
C TYR A 93 -7.00 5.98 19.55
N LEU A 94 -6.35 4.80 19.60
CA LEU A 94 -6.51 3.85 20.70
C LEU A 94 -6.07 4.44 22.04
N GLU A 95 -4.98 5.20 22.05
CA GLU A 95 -4.48 5.86 23.26
C GLU A 95 -5.48 6.88 23.80
N GLY A 96 -6.08 7.68 22.90
CA GLY A 96 -7.15 8.61 23.25
C GLY A 96 -8.37 7.95 23.89
N ILE A 97 -8.81 6.81 23.34
CA ILE A 97 -9.92 6.03 23.94
C ILE A 97 -9.52 5.46 25.29
N CYS A 98 -8.33 4.84 25.39
CA CYS A 98 -7.85 4.24 26.63
C CYS A 98 -7.78 5.28 27.76
N VAL A 99 -7.28 6.49 27.49
CA VAL A 99 -7.22 7.58 28.47
C VAL A 99 -8.61 8.00 28.94
N LYS A 100 -9.58 8.13 28.02
CA LYS A 100 -10.97 8.47 28.37
C LYS A 100 -11.60 7.43 29.29
N VAL A 101 -11.51 6.16 28.90
CA VAL A 101 -12.05 5.02 29.69
C VAL A 101 -11.41 4.95 31.07
N LEU A 102 -10.09 5.16 31.17
CA LEU A 102 -9.39 5.19 32.46
C LEU A 102 -9.85 6.34 33.36
N ILE A 103 -10.05 7.54 32.82
CA ILE A 103 -10.54 8.70 33.59
C ILE A 103 -11.97 8.45 34.07
N GLU A 104 -12.84 7.89 33.22
CA GLU A 104 -14.23 7.60 33.58
C GLU A 104 -14.35 6.58 34.71
N HIS A 105 -13.55 5.52 34.67
CA HIS A 105 -13.64 4.45 35.67
C HIS A 105 -12.78 4.68 36.92
N CYS A 106 -11.64 5.37 36.80
CA CYS A 106 -10.70 5.55 37.91
C CYS A 106 -10.57 7.00 38.39
N GLY A 107 -11.29 7.96 37.79
CA GLY A 107 -11.17 9.39 38.08
C GLY A 107 -11.34 9.76 39.56
N ASN A 108 -12.22 9.04 40.26
CA ASN A 108 -12.49 9.26 41.68
C ASN A 108 -11.39 8.73 42.62
N HIS A 109 -10.45 7.93 42.12
CA HIS A 109 -9.38 7.30 42.90
C HIS A 109 -8.00 7.67 42.35
N ARG A 110 -7.44 8.79 42.83
CA ARG A 110 -6.20 9.38 42.29
C ARG A 110 -5.00 8.42 42.24
N GLN A 111 -4.79 7.63 43.30
CA GLN A 111 -3.68 6.65 43.34
C GLN A 111 -3.90 5.53 42.31
N LEU A 112 -5.10 4.96 42.26
CA LEU A 112 -5.47 3.92 41.28
C LEU A 112 -5.35 4.43 39.84
N LEU A 113 -5.86 5.63 39.55
CA LEU A 113 -5.75 6.25 38.24
C LEU A 113 -4.28 6.41 37.80
N SER A 114 -3.40 6.83 38.72
CA SER A 114 -1.99 7.01 38.40
C SER A 114 -1.29 5.68 38.07
N SER A 115 -1.58 4.63 38.84
CA SER A 115 -1.03 3.29 38.62
C SER A 115 -1.56 2.67 37.33
N MET A 116 -2.87 2.76 37.11
CA MET A 116 -3.52 2.24 35.90
C MET A 116 -3.06 2.95 34.63
N ARG A 117 -2.88 4.28 34.66
CA ARG A 117 -2.35 5.04 33.54
C ARG A 117 -0.94 4.59 33.16
N LYS A 118 -0.05 4.41 34.14
CA LYS A 118 1.32 3.90 33.90
C LYS A 118 1.31 2.49 33.30
N ALA A 119 0.48 1.60 33.84
CA ALA A 119 0.35 0.24 33.34
C ALA A 119 -0.16 0.24 31.88
N ALA A 120 -1.22 1.01 31.59
CA ALA A 120 -1.77 1.16 30.25
C ALA A 120 -0.73 1.69 29.27
N GLN A 121 -0.05 2.80 29.59
CA GLN A 121 0.99 3.37 28.73
C GLN A 121 2.12 2.37 28.44
N SER A 122 2.55 1.59 29.45
CA SER A 122 3.58 0.56 29.28
C SER A 122 3.15 -0.56 28.33
N VAL A 123 1.95 -1.11 28.53
CA VAL A 123 1.38 -2.14 27.65
C VAL A 123 1.20 -1.58 26.25
N MET A 124 0.69 -0.35 26.14
CA MET A 124 0.43 0.28 24.87
C MET A 124 1.71 0.52 24.07
N SER A 125 2.75 1.08 24.69
CA SER A 125 4.04 1.28 24.02
C SER A 125 4.61 -0.03 23.49
N LYS A 126 4.62 -1.09 24.31
CA LYS A 126 5.13 -2.42 23.89
C LYS A 126 4.36 -3.00 22.72
N MET A 127 3.05 -2.79 22.69
CA MET A 127 2.21 -3.29 21.61
C MET A 127 2.41 -2.47 20.33
N LYS A 128 2.52 -1.15 20.45
CA LYS A 128 2.88 -0.25 19.34
C LYS A 128 4.18 -0.70 18.66
N ASP A 129 5.22 -0.96 19.44
CA ASP A 129 6.52 -1.38 18.91
C ASP A 129 6.44 -2.69 18.12
N LYS A 130 5.64 -3.66 18.59
CA LYS A 130 5.38 -4.92 17.87
C LYS A 130 4.71 -4.67 16.52
N PHE A 131 3.73 -3.75 16.45
CA PHE A 131 3.06 -3.43 15.19
C PHE A 131 3.96 -2.66 14.23
N LEU A 132 4.76 -1.71 14.73
CA LEU A 132 5.76 -1.00 13.91
C LEU A 132 6.79 -1.97 13.33
N LYS A 133 7.27 -2.93 14.14
CA LYS A 133 8.16 -4.00 13.68
C LYS A 133 7.52 -4.83 12.57
N ARG A 134 6.27 -5.28 12.76
CA ARG A 134 5.54 -6.04 11.73
C ARG A 134 5.30 -5.26 10.45
N ALA A 135 4.98 -3.97 10.55
CA ALA A 135 4.83 -3.11 9.38
C ALA A 135 6.17 -2.97 8.61
N SER A 136 7.29 -2.84 9.33
CA SER A 136 8.63 -2.82 8.75
C SER A 136 8.98 -4.14 8.05
N GLU A 137 8.74 -5.27 8.72
CA GLU A 137 8.93 -6.61 8.13
C GLU A 137 8.09 -6.80 6.86
N MET A 138 6.83 -6.36 6.87
CA MET A 138 5.96 -6.39 5.69
C MET A 138 6.56 -5.61 4.51
N ILE A 139 7.07 -4.40 4.76
CA ILE A 139 7.68 -3.54 3.73
C ILE A 139 8.89 -4.25 3.12
N GLU A 140 9.78 -4.79 3.97
CA GLU A 140 10.97 -5.50 3.51
C GLU A 140 10.64 -6.78 2.72
N MET A 141 9.60 -7.52 3.14
CA MET A 141 9.14 -8.70 2.41
C MET A 141 8.63 -8.37 1.00
N GLU A 142 7.94 -7.22 0.81
CA GLU A 142 7.49 -6.78 -0.51
C GLU A 142 8.65 -6.27 -1.39
N LYS A 143 9.75 -5.78 -0.81
CA LYS A 143 10.96 -5.38 -1.55
C LYS A 143 11.75 -6.56 -2.11
N ILE A 144 11.79 -7.68 -1.40
CA ILE A 144 12.65 -8.82 -1.79
C ILE A 144 11.92 -9.88 -2.61
N THR A 145 10.59 -9.88 -2.61
CA THR A 145 9.79 -10.98 -3.18
C THR A 145 9.03 -10.55 -4.43
N TYR A 146 9.48 -11.00 -5.62
CA TYR A 146 8.68 -11.00 -6.85
C TYR A 146 7.97 -12.35 -7.01
N TYR A 147 6.96 -12.60 -6.18
CA TYR A 147 6.17 -13.83 -6.22
C TYR A 147 4.69 -13.54 -5.97
N THR A 148 3.85 -14.12 -6.83
CA THR A 148 2.41 -14.08 -6.65
C THR A 148 1.77 -15.39 -7.08
N CYS A 149 0.89 -15.91 -6.21
CA CYS A 149 -0.07 -16.98 -6.54
C CYS A 149 -1.44 -16.42 -6.96
N ASP A 150 -1.57 -15.09 -7.13
CA ASP A 150 -2.85 -14.52 -7.52
C ASP A 150 -3.21 -14.99 -8.94
N PRO A 151 -4.26 -15.81 -9.11
CA PRO A 151 -4.63 -16.35 -10.41
C PRO A 151 -5.02 -15.26 -11.41
N ASN A 152 -5.40 -14.08 -10.92
CA ASN A 152 -5.80 -12.95 -11.75
C ASN A 152 -4.61 -12.10 -12.23
N PHE A 153 -3.37 -12.37 -11.77
CA PHE A 153 -2.20 -11.60 -12.18
C PHE A 153 -2.02 -11.62 -13.70
N VAL A 154 -1.97 -12.82 -14.29
CA VAL A 154 -1.78 -13.00 -15.74
C VAL A 154 -2.94 -12.39 -16.52
N VAL A 155 -4.17 -12.56 -16.02
CA VAL A 155 -5.37 -11.98 -16.62
C VAL A 155 -5.30 -10.45 -16.63
N SER A 156 -4.99 -9.82 -15.50
CA SER A 156 -4.87 -8.36 -15.38
C SER A 156 -3.73 -7.82 -16.24
N TRP A 157 -2.59 -8.51 -16.30
CA TRP A 157 -1.47 -8.09 -17.13
C TRP A 157 -1.81 -8.15 -18.61
N ASN A 158 -2.39 -9.25 -19.08
CA ASN A 158 -2.82 -9.39 -20.48
C ASN A 158 -3.87 -8.34 -20.86
N GLN A 159 -4.84 -8.07 -19.98
CA GLN A 159 -5.83 -7.02 -20.21
C GLN A 159 -5.19 -5.64 -20.36
N LEU A 160 -4.25 -5.27 -19.48
CA LEU A 160 -3.52 -4.01 -19.57
C LEU A 160 -2.70 -3.91 -20.86
N LYS A 161 -2.02 -4.98 -21.24
CA LYS A 161 -1.25 -5.06 -22.49
C LYS A 161 -2.14 -4.83 -23.70
N THR A 162 -3.20 -5.64 -23.86
CA THR A 162 -4.11 -5.55 -25.02
C THR A 162 -4.85 -4.22 -25.08
N SER A 163 -5.25 -3.66 -23.94
CA SER A 163 -6.03 -2.41 -23.90
C SER A 163 -5.24 -1.17 -24.31
N HIS A 164 -3.91 -1.22 -24.27
CA HIS A 164 -3.06 -0.04 -24.49
C HIS A 164 -2.07 -0.18 -25.65
N TYR A 165 -1.74 -1.40 -26.07
CA TYR A 165 -0.70 -1.64 -27.08
C TYR A 165 -1.02 -1.02 -28.44
N ASP A 166 -2.23 -1.25 -28.97
CA ASP A 166 -2.64 -0.71 -30.28
C ASP A 166 -2.55 0.81 -30.31
N ARG A 167 -2.95 1.46 -29.21
CA ARG A 167 -2.93 2.91 -29.10
C ARG A 167 -1.50 3.45 -29.07
N LEU A 168 -0.59 2.77 -28.36
CA LEU A 168 0.82 3.13 -28.33
C LEU A 168 1.46 2.93 -29.71
N SER A 169 1.21 1.79 -30.35
CA SER A 169 1.74 1.47 -31.68
C SER A 169 1.29 2.46 -32.75
N GLN A 170 0.01 2.83 -32.76
CA GLN A 170 -0.53 3.87 -33.65
C GLN A 170 0.09 5.23 -33.39
N ALA A 171 0.32 5.60 -32.12
CA ALA A 171 0.93 6.88 -31.78
C ALA A 171 2.39 6.98 -32.23
N ILE A 172 3.15 5.89 -32.11
CA ILE A 172 4.53 5.82 -32.61
C ILE A 172 4.54 5.93 -34.14
N THR A 173 3.69 5.17 -34.83
CA THR A 173 3.57 5.18 -36.30
C THR A 173 3.18 6.56 -36.83
N ASN A 174 2.17 7.19 -36.22
CA ASN A 174 1.67 8.51 -36.62
C ASN A 174 2.47 9.67 -36.03
N ARG A 175 3.55 9.40 -35.29
CA ARG A 175 4.36 10.39 -34.56
C ARG A 175 3.53 11.35 -33.68
N THR A 176 2.49 10.83 -33.04
CA THR A 176 1.65 11.58 -32.09
C THR A 176 2.39 11.78 -30.78
N GLN A 177 2.62 13.03 -30.37
CA GLN A 177 3.50 13.33 -29.22
C GLN A 177 2.89 12.97 -27.86
N VAL A 178 1.56 13.03 -27.73
CA VAL A 178 0.84 12.81 -26.47
C VAL A 178 -0.35 11.89 -26.73
N VAL A 179 -0.53 10.91 -25.85
CA VAL A 179 -1.59 9.89 -25.96
C VAL A 179 -2.37 9.83 -24.66
N ASN A 180 -3.69 9.77 -24.76
CA ASN A 180 -4.52 9.47 -23.59
C ASN A 180 -4.62 7.94 -23.37
N MET A 181 -4.13 7.44 -22.24
CA MET A 181 -4.24 6.05 -21.84
C MET A 181 -5.22 5.92 -20.66
N LYS A 182 -6.19 5.01 -20.79
CA LYS A 182 -7.37 4.88 -19.90
C LYS A 182 -7.07 4.86 -18.39
N ASP A 183 -5.88 4.39 -17.98
CA ASP A 183 -5.45 4.32 -16.57
C ASP A 183 -4.27 5.24 -16.22
N TYR A 184 -3.66 5.89 -17.21
CA TYR A 184 -2.46 6.73 -17.04
C TYR A 184 -2.71 8.20 -17.41
N GLY A 185 -3.88 8.53 -17.98
CA GLY A 185 -4.18 9.87 -18.47
C GLY A 185 -3.38 10.23 -19.71
N TYR A 186 -3.10 11.52 -19.89
CA TYR A 186 -2.28 12.02 -21.00
C TYR A 186 -0.80 11.79 -20.70
N VAL A 187 -0.16 10.99 -21.54
CA VAL A 187 1.25 10.65 -21.41
C VAL A 187 2.02 11.06 -22.67
N LYS A 188 3.24 11.55 -22.49
CA LYS A 188 4.13 11.96 -23.57
C LYS A 188 4.89 10.74 -24.09
N VAL A 189 4.80 10.51 -25.40
CA VAL A 189 5.43 9.37 -26.10
C VAL A 189 6.40 9.81 -27.20
N SER A 190 6.63 11.11 -27.36
CA SER A 190 7.48 11.65 -28.43
C SER A 190 8.92 11.12 -28.43
N HIS A 191 9.44 10.77 -27.25
CA HIS A 191 10.80 10.23 -27.10
C HIS A 191 10.91 8.77 -27.57
N LEU A 192 9.79 8.07 -27.79
CA LEU A 192 9.78 6.69 -28.29
C LEU A 192 10.03 6.60 -29.78
N PHE A 193 9.90 7.71 -30.53
CA PHE A 193 10.06 7.71 -31.99
C PHE A 193 11.48 7.39 -32.45
N SER A 194 12.47 7.70 -31.62
CA SER A 194 13.90 7.45 -31.90
C SER A 194 14.38 6.11 -31.36
N GLU A 195 13.52 5.35 -30.69
CA GLU A 195 13.90 4.14 -29.97
C GLU A 195 13.61 2.89 -30.83
N PRO A 196 14.46 1.85 -30.77
CA PRO A 196 14.18 0.61 -31.49
C PRO A 196 12.87 0.00 -30.98
N ALA A 197 12.03 -0.49 -31.89
CA ALA A 197 10.71 -1.07 -31.55
C ALA A 197 10.79 -2.11 -30.43
N GLY A 198 11.79 -3.01 -30.47
CA GLY A 198 11.99 -4.03 -29.44
C GLY A 198 12.22 -3.48 -28.04
N VAL A 199 12.85 -2.31 -27.89
CA VAL A 199 13.08 -1.67 -26.58
C VAL A 199 11.77 -1.09 -26.05
N SER A 200 11.01 -0.39 -26.90
CA SER A 200 9.71 0.17 -26.53
C SER A 200 8.72 -0.93 -26.14
N ASP A 201 8.71 -2.06 -26.85
CA ASP A 201 7.83 -3.19 -26.57
C ASP A 201 8.17 -3.86 -25.23
N GLN A 202 9.47 -4.08 -24.95
CA GLN A 202 9.91 -4.64 -23.66
C GLN A 202 9.60 -3.70 -22.50
N ALA A 203 9.84 -2.40 -22.67
CA ALA A 203 9.56 -1.40 -21.64
C ALA A 203 8.05 -1.30 -21.36
N PHE A 204 7.24 -1.36 -22.42
CA PHE A 204 5.78 -1.40 -22.30
C PHE A 204 5.31 -2.66 -21.56
N ASP A 205 5.82 -3.83 -21.94
CA ASP A 205 5.50 -5.10 -21.27
C ASP A 205 5.86 -5.05 -19.78
N LEU A 206 7.06 -4.53 -19.46
CA LEU A 206 7.53 -4.33 -18.09
C LEU A 206 6.61 -3.41 -17.29
N LYS A 207 6.19 -2.29 -17.88
CA LYS A 207 5.27 -1.35 -17.24
C LYS A 207 3.90 -1.98 -16.95
N MET A 208 3.35 -2.72 -17.90
CA MET A 208 2.05 -3.40 -17.71
C MET A 208 2.13 -4.51 -16.66
N ARG A 209 3.21 -5.30 -16.64
CA ARG A 209 3.46 -6.29 -15.58
C ARG A 209 3.55 -5.62 -14.21
N MET A 210 4.30 -4.52 -14.14
CA MET A 210 4.49 -3.78 -12.90
C MET A 210 3.17 -3.18 -12.40
N ALA A 211 2.33 -2.64 -13.28
CA ALA A 211 1.00 -2.15 -12.92
C ALA A 211 0.07 -3.27 -12.42
N ALA A 212 0.05 -4.43 -13.07
CA ALA A 212 -0.73 -5.58 -12.62
C ALA A 212 -0.26 -6.10 -11.25
N TYR A 213 1.05 -6.21 -11.06
CA TYR A 213 1.63 -6.67 -9.80
C TYR A 213 1.41 -5.67 -8.67
N TRP A 214 1.51 -4.37 -8.96
CA TRP A 214 1.31 -3.31 -7.97
C TRP A 214 -0.09 -3.36 -7.35
N LYS A 215 -1.14 -3.66 -8.14
CA LYS A 215 -2.49 -3.87 -7.60
C LYS A 215 -2.51 -4.96 -6.51
N ILE A 216 -1.70 -6.01 -6.64
CA ILE A 216 -1.58 -7.09 -5.66
C ILE A 216 -0.82 -6.61 -4.42
N VAL A 217 0.28 -5.88 -4.59
CA VAL A 217 1.05 -5.28 -3.49
C VAL A 217 0.16 -4.37 -2.64
N LEU A 218 -0.61 -3.48 -3.28
CA LEU A 218 -1.55 -2.59 -2.60
C LEU A 218 -2.59 -3.38 -1.79
N LYS A 219 -3.20 -4.41 -2.39
CA LYS A 219 -4.14 -5.30 -1.68
C LYS A 219 -3.49 -5.99 -0.47
N ARG A 220 -2.25 -6.48 -0.60
CA ARG A 220 -1.53 -7.13 0.50
C ARG A 220 -1.22 -6.15 1.62
N MET A 221 -0.79 -4.93 1.29
CA MET A 221 -0.52 -3.88 2.28
C MET A 221 -1.78 -3.49 3.05
N ILE A 222 -2.90 -3.29 2.35
CA ILE A 222 -4.20 -2.96 2.97
C ILE A 222 -4.69 -4.15 3.82
N PHE A 223 -4.66 -5.36 3.26
CA PHE A 223 -5.13 -6.56 3.96
C PHE A 223 -4.30 -6.84 5.22
N ARG A 224 -2.97 -6.76 5.15
CA ARG A 224 -2.10 -6.95 6.33
C ARG A 224 -2.36 -5.87 7.37
N SER A 225 -2.53 -4.61 6.95
CA SER A 225 -2.86 -3.49 7.84
C SER A 225 -4.22 -3.67 8.51
N SER A 226 -5.21 -4.22 7.79
CA SER A 226 -6.56 -4.53 8.30
C SER A 226 -6.62 -5.84 9.11
N TYR A 227 -5.76 -6.82 8.84
CA TYR A 227 -5.70 -8.05 9.63
C TYR A 227 -5.24 -7.79 11.06
N TYR A 228 -4.55 -6.68 11.31
CA TYR A 228 -4.20 -6.27 12.66
C TYR A 228 -5.40 -5.74 13.47
N THR A 229 -6.46 -5.25 12.82
CA THR A 229 -7.67 -4.65 13.45
C THR A 229 -8.26 -5.50 14.59
N PRO A 230 -8.49 -6.82 14.41
CA PRO A 230 -8.99 -7.70 15.49
C PRO A 230 -7.95 -8.00 16.59
N TYR A 231 -6.65 -8.00 16.27
CA TYR A 231 -5.57 -8.21 17.24
C TYR A 231 -5.25 -6.95 18.06
N PHE A 232 -5.72 -5.77 17.66
CA PHE A 232 -5.68 -4.58 18.51
C PHE A 232 -6.67 -4.67 19.68
N VAL A 233 -7.70 -5.51 19.59
CA VAL A 233 -8.80 -5.59 20.57
C VAL A 233 -8.71 -6.84 21.45
N ASN A 234 -8.14 -7.95 20.96
CA ASN A 234 -7.89 -9.13 21.78
C ASN A 234 -6.59 -9.01 22.58
N ILE A 235 -6.69 -8.39 23.76
CA ILE A 235 -5.72 -8.55 24.84
C ILE A 235 -6.24 -9.70 25.72
N HIS A 236 -5.63 -10.89 25.60
CA HIS A 236 -5.75 -11.96 26.58
C HIS A 236 -4.68 -11.80 27.65
#